data_AF-A0A931FQX4-F1
#
_entry.id   AF-A0A931FQX4-F1
#
_cell.length_a   1.000
_cell.length_b   1.000
_cell.length_c   1.000
_cell.angle_alpha   90.00
_cell.angle_beta   90.00
_cell.angle_gamma   90.00
#
_symmetry.space_group_name_H-M   'P 1'
#
loop_
_entity.id
_entity.type
_entity.pdbx_description
1 polymer ?
#
loop_
_entity_poly.entity_id
_entity_poly.type
_entity_poly.pdbx_seq_one_letter_code
_entity_poly.pdbx_strand_id
1 'polypeptide(L)'
;MPEGSEPYLPLIVGSDNQVLFVGNCAWKSRFGRAEPSSLYVVVHRGRPPRPGLSPEPWTHIYRVAQDPSSRRALVYLEATLEGACVDKGRDKALRMLDDQMRHQRGDGLSSVAQVLSRTAA
;
A
#
# COMPACT_ATOMS: atom_id res chain seq x y z
N MET A 1 6.05 15.23 -4.16
CA MET A 1 7.23 14.43 -3.78
C MET A 1 8.21 14.51 -4.94
N PRO A 2 9.49 14.83 -4.72
CA PRO A 2 10.48 14.73 -5.80
C PRO A 2 10.53 13.28 -6.30
N GLU A 3 10.63 13.11 -7.62
CA GLU A 3 10.83 11.80 -8.24
C GLU A 3 12.18 11.22 -7.75
N GLY A 4 12.16 10.00 -7.20
CA GLY A 4 13.39 9.23 -6.96
C GLY A 4 13.84 9.06 -5.51
N SER A 5 13.20 9.66 -4.51
CA SER A 5 13.43 9.30 -3.11
C SER A 5 12.44 8.21 -2.69
N GLU A 6 12.95 7.02 -2.35
CA GLU A 6 12.15 5.96 -1.72
C GLU A 6 11.43 6.56 -0.49
N PRO A 7 10.09 6.44 -0.36
CA PRO A 7 9.39 7.14 0.69
C PRO A 7 9.87 6.61 2.05
N TYR A 8 10.05 7.51 3.02
CA TYR A 8 10.45 7.13 4.37
C TYR A 8 9.40 6.17 4.93
N LEU A 9 9.80 4.92 5.16
CA LEU A 9 8.96 3.93 5.83
C LEU A 9 9.03 4.20 7.34
N PRO A 10 7.94 4.68 7.98
CA PRO A 10 7.94 4.96 9.41
C PRO A 10 7.76 3.69 10.26
N LEU A 11 7.71 2.52 9.63
CA LEU A 11 7.72 1.25 10.33
C LEU A 11 9.14 1.00 10.84
N ILE A 12 9.30 0.98 12.17
CA ILE A 12 10.50 0.44 12.80
C ILE A 12 10.46 -1.06 12.55
N VAL A 13 11.19 -1.51 11.53
CA VAL A 13 11.27 -2.92 11.19
C VAL A 13 12.52 -3.50 11.86
N GLY A 14 12.37 -4.62 12.59
CA GLY A 14 13.52 -5.31 13.20
C GLY A 14 14.58 -5.71 12.17
N SER A 15 15.85 -5.82 12.58
CA SER A 15 17.02 -6.02 11.71
C SER A 15 16.92 -7.23 10.78
N ASP A 16 16.19 -8.25 11.19
CA ASP A 16 16.10 -9.53 10.47
C ASP A 16 14.99 -9.54 9.41
N ASN A 17 14.19 -8.48 9.38
CA ASN A 17 13.05 -8.37 8.48
C ASN A 17 13.48 -7.74 7.15
N GLN A 18 12.79 -8.13 6.09
CA GLN A 18 13.01 -7.59 4.75
C GLN A 18 11.87 -6.62 4.41
N VAL A 19 12.22 -5.45 3.86
CA VAL A 19 11.26 -4.46 3.37
C VAL A 19 11.44 -4.32 1.87
N LEU A 20 10.34 -4.27 1.13
CA LEU A 20 10.30 -4.02 -0.30
C LEU A 20 9.26 -2.96 -0.60
N PHE A 21 9.68 -1.82 -1.16
CA PHE A 21 8.77 -0.85 -1.76
C PHE A 21 8.18 -1.41 -3.07
N VAL A 22 6.87 -1.29 -3.23
CA VAL A 22 6.16 -1.79 -4.43
C VAL A 22 5.79 -0.66 -5.37
N GLY A 23 5.23 0.44 -4.83
CA GLY A 23 4.77 1.55 -5.65
C GLY A 23 3.93 2.56 -4.90
N ASN A 24 3.66 3.68 -5.58
CA ASN A 24 2.77 4.73 -5.10
C ASN A 24 1.44 4.68 -5.86
N CYS A 25 0.34 5.00 -5.19
CA CYS A 25 -0.97 5.16 -5.81
C CYS A 25 -1.83 6.18 -5.05
N ALA A 26 -2.85 6.73 -5.71
CA ALA A 26 -3.93 7.37 -4.96
C ALA A 26 -4.98 6.32 -4.59
N TRP A 27 -4.97 5.92 -3.32
CA TRP A 27 -5.84 4.87 -2.79
C TRP A 27 -7.24 5.42 -2.55
N LYS A 28 -8.26 4.83 -3.17
CA LYS A 28 -9.64 5.25 -2.94
C LYS A 28 -10.16 4.67 -1.63
N SER A 29 -10.48 5.56 -0.70
CA SER A 29 -11.24 5.20 0.48
C SER A 29 -12.68 4.83 0.12
N ARG A 30 -13.35 4.08 0.99
CA ARG A 30 -14.79 3.77 0.89
C ARG A 30 -15.70 5.01 0.78
N PHE A 31 -15.20 6.17 1.18
CA PHE A 31 -15.91 7.45 1.13
C PHE A 31 -15.58 8.26 -0.14
N GLY A 32 -14.97 7.62 -1.15
CA GLY A 32 -14.69 8.22 -2.46
C GLY A 32 -13.48 9.15 -2.51
N ARG A 33 -12.92 9.56 -1.37
CA ARG A 33 -11.67 10.35 -1.35
C ARG A 33 -10.49 9.46 -1.72
N ALA A 34 -9.71 9.91 -2.70
CA ALA A 34 -8.44 9.31 -3.07
C ALA A 34 -7.32 9.91 -2.21
N GLU A 35 -6.56 9.07 -1.52
CA GLU A 35 -5.45 9.48 -0.66
C GLU A 35 -4.11 9.00 -1.24
N PRO A 36 -3.11 9.89 -1.39
CA PRO A 36 -1.76 9.47 -1.79
C PRO A 36 -1.22 8.43 -0.79
N SER A 37 -0.86 7.27 -1.32
CA SER A 37 -0.42 6.12 -0.55
C SER A 37 0.78 5.44 -1.20
N SER A 38 1.61 4.83 -0.38
CA SER A 38 2.73 3.97 -0.78
C SER A 38 2.49 2.55 -0.28
N LEU A 39 2.77 1.54 -1.11
CA LEU A 39 2.66 0.14 -0.72
C LEU A 39 4.04 -0.50 -0.51
N TYR A 40 4.10 -1.32 0.53
CA TYR A 40 5.28 -2.05 0.93
C TYR A 40 4.94 -3.50 1.23
N VAL A 41 5.86 -4.39 0.91
CA VAL A 41 5.85 -5.78 1.37
C VAL A 41 6.93 -5.91 2.43
N VAL A 42 6.55 -6.42 3.61
CA VAL A 42 7.47 -6.64 4.72
C VAL A 42 7.45 -8.09 5.10
N VAL A 43 8.59 -8.75 5.06
CA VAL A 43 8.77 -10.11 5.56
C VAL A 43 9.34 -10.05 6.97
N HIS A 44 8.53 -10.49 7.92
CA HIS A 44 8.90 -10.66 9.31
C HIS A 44 9.54 -12.04 9.48
N ARG A 45 10.84 -12.09 9.78
CA ARG A 45 11.53 -13.37 9.97
C ARG A 45 11.51 -13.88 11.40
N GLY A 46 11.15 -13.02 12.36
CA GLY A 46 10.91 -13.35 13.76
C GLY A 46 12.13 -13.89 14.51
N ARG A 47 12.20 -13.61 15.82
CA ARG A 47 13.04 -14.41 16.72
C ARG A 47 12.20 -15.56 17.23
N PRO A 48 12.74 -16.78 17.38
CA PRO A 48 11.94 -17.89 17.86
C PRO A 48 11.33 -17.58 19.23
N PRO A 49 10.05 -17.92 19.44
CA PRO A 49 9.33 -17.56 20.66
C PRO A 49 9.90 -18.25 21.90
N ARG A 50 10.59 -19.38 21.72
CA ARG A 50 11.30 -20.13 22.76
C ARG A 50 12.55 -20.80 22.18
N PRO A 51 13.57 -21.09 23.01
CA PRO A 51 14.72 -21.89 22.59
C PRO A 51 14.27 -23.23 22.02
N GLY A 52 14.78 -23.61 20.85
CA GLY A 52 14.48 -24.88 20.19
C GLY A 52 13.24 -24.89 19.26
N LEU A 53 12.50 -23.78 19.15
CA LEU A 53 11.49 -23.59 18.11
C LEU A 53 12.08 -22.80 16.93
N SER A 54 11.60 -23.03 15.71
CA SER A 54 11.89 -22.15 14.58
C SER A 54 10.93 -20.97 14.63
N PRO A 55 11.37 -19.72 14.40
CA PRO A 55 10.41 -18.65 14.14
C PRO A 55 9.63 -18.97 12.88
N GLU A 56 8.32 -18.77 12.90
CA GLU A 56 7.50 -18.82 11.69
C GLU A 56 7.49 -17.44 11.05
N PRO A 57 8.00 -17.31 9.81
CA PRO A 57 8.01 -16.03 9.13
C PRO A 57 6.62 -15.66 8.63
N TRP A 58 6.36 -14.36 8.52
CA TRP A 58 5.14 -13.78 7.98
C TRP A 58 5.45 -12.75 6.91
N THR A 59 4.59 -12.62 5.91
CA THR A 59 4.68 -11.57 4.90
C THR A 59 3.47 -10.64 5.03
N HIS A 60 3.72 -9.38 5.32
CA HIS A 60 2.70 -8.35 5.42
C HIS A 60 2.76 -7.41 4.22
N ILE A 61 1.59 -6.94 3.80
CA ILE A 61 1.45 -5.87 2.81
C ILE A 61 0.94 -4.65 3.57
N TYR A 62 1.77 -3.62 3.66
CA TYR A 62 1.43 -2.37 4.31
C TYR A 62 1.15 -1.29 3.30
N ARG A 63 0.11 -0.51 3.57
CA ARG A 63 -0.14 0.77 2.90
C ARG A 63 0.20 1.89 3.87
N VAL A 64 1.00 2.83 3.41
CA VAL A 64 1.41 4.01 4.18
C VAL A 64 0.82 5.24 3.51
N ALA A 65 0.05 6.01 4.25
CA ALA A 65 -0.51 7.29 3.81
C ALA A 65 -0.07 8.41 4.77
N GLN A 66 -0.05 9.64 4.29
CA GLN A 66 0.26 10.79 5.12
C GLN A 66 -1.04 11.36 5.69
N ASP A 67 -1.14 11.49 7.02
CA ASP A 67 -2.24 12.22 7.64
C ASP A 67 -2.04 13.74 7.40
N PRO A 68 -2.93 14.40 6.63
CA PRO A 68 -2.80 15.82 6.33
C PRO A 68 -3.01 16.69 7.59
N SER A 69 -3.70 16.18 8.61
CA SER A 69 -4.04 16.94 9.82
C SER A 69 -2.93 16.91 10.87
N SER A 70 -2.22 15.80 11.00
CA SER A 70 -1.24 15.59 12.08
C SER A 70 0.21 15.53 11.64
N ARG A 71 0.48 15.54 10.31
CA ARG A 71 1.80 15.24 9.71
C ARG A 71 2.38 13.90 10.16
N ARG A 72 1.56 13.00 10.72
CA ARG A 72 1.95 11.62 11.04
C ARG A 72 1.68 10.72 9.85
N ALA A 73 2.43 9.64 9.75
CA ALA A 73 2.11 8.58 8.81
C ALA A 73 1.04 7.66 9.40
N LEU A 74 0.07 7.31 8.58
CA LEU A 74 -0.93 6.28 8.84
C LEU A 74 -0.46 5.00 8.16
N VAL A 75 -0.42 3.91 8.90
CA VAL A 75 0.00 2.60 8.40
C VAL A 75 -1.19 1.64 8.50
N TYR A 76 -1.55 1.07 7.35
CA TYR A 76 -2.64 0.12 7.22
C TYR A 76 -2.07 -1.24 6.83
N LEU A 77 -2.51 -2.30 7.52
CA LEU A 77 -2.21 -3.67 7.15
C LEU A 77 -3.28 -4.13 6.15
N GLU A 78 -2.93 -4.21 4.87
CA GLU A 78 -3.85 -4.55 3.79
C GLU A 78 -3.95 -6.07 3.57
N ALA A 79 -2.87 -6.80 3.86
CA ALA A 79 -2.87 -8.26 3.79
C ALA A 79 -1.76 -8.89 4.63
N THR A 80 -2.03 -10.12 5.07
CA THR A 80 -1.07 -11.02 5.69
C THR A 80 -1.00 -12.31 4.89
N LEU A 81 0.21 -12.84 4.71
CA LEU A 81 0.49 -14.16 4.18
C LEU A 81 1.39 -14.92 5.15
N GLU A 82 1.13 -16.21 5.31
CA GLU A 82 2.01 -17.12 6.05
C GLU A 82 3.31 -17.37 5.26
N GLY A 83 4.41 -17.44 5.99
CA GLY A 83 5.73 -17.72 5.43
C GLY A 83 6.47 -16.48 4.92
N ALA A 84 7.76 -16.68 4.61
CA ALA A 84 8.63 -15.70 3.97
C ALA A 84 8.43 -15.73 2.44
N CYS A 85 7.36 -15.12 1.95
CA CYS A 85 6.95 -15.19 0.54
C CYS A 85 6.93 -13.81 -0.12
N VAL A 86 8.12 -13.19 -0.25
CA VAL A 86 8.29 -11.85 -0.85
C VAL A 86 7.62 -11.76 -2.22
N ASP A 87 7.88 -12.72 -3.12
CA ASP A 87 7.36 -12.67 -4.49
C ASP A 87 5.82 -12.74 -4.53
N LYS A 88 5.22 -13.64 -3.73
CA LYS A 88 3.76 -13.73 -3.60
C LYS A 88 3.18 -12.44 -3.00
N GLY A 89 3.86 -11.86 -2.02
CA GLY A 89 3.49 -10.57 -1.43
C GLY A 89 3.55 -9.45 -2.45
N ARG A 90 4.62 -9.39 -3.26
CA ARG A 90 4.83 -8.40 -4.32
C ARG A 90 3.76 -8.51 -5.39
N ASP A 91 3.50 -9.71 -5.91
CA ASP A 91 2.48 -9.94 -6.93
C ASP A 91 1.08 -9.53 -6.43
N LYS A 92 0.77 -9.82 -5.16
CA LYS A 92 -0.48 -9.39 -4.54
C LYS A 92 -0.54 -7.86 -4.41
N ALA A 93 0.52 -7.21 -3.97
CA ALA A 93 0.58 -5.76 -3.86
C ALA A 93 0.48 -5.06 -5.24
N LEU A 94 1.09 -5.62 -6.29
CA LEU A 94 0.97 -5.13 -7.66
C LEU A 94 -0.47 -5.20 -8.16
N ARG A 95 -1.17 -6.33 -7.92
CA ARG A 95 -2.61 -6.43 -8.23
C ARG A 95 -3.44 -5.39 -7.50
N MET A 96 -3.14 -5.11 -6.23
CA MET A 96 -3.82 -4.05 -5.47
C MET A 96 -3.60 -2.67 -6.10
N LEU A 97 -2.37 -2.36 -6.55
CA LEU A 97 -2.07 -1.11 -7.27
C LEU A 97 -2.88 -1.00 -8.57
N ASP A 98 -2.89 -2.06 -9.38
CA ASP A 98 -3.64 -2.12 -10.65
C ASP A 98 -5.14 -1.91 -10.42
N ASP A 99 -5.68 -2.50 -9.35
CA ASP A 99 -7.08 -2.32 -8.96
C ASP A 99 -7.37 -0.85 -8.62
N GLN A 100 -6.52 -0.19 -7.83
CA GLN A 100 -6.68 1.23 -7.52
C GLN A 100 -6.62 2.11 -8.78
N MET A 101 -5.72 1.81 -9.71
CA MET A 101 -5.61 2.55 -10.98
C MET A 101 -6.85 2.34 -11.87
N ARG A 102 -7.39 1.12 -11.92
CA ARG A 102 -8.64 0.84 -12.66
C ARG A 102 -9.83 1.60 -12.09
N HIS A 103 -9.97 1.62 -10.77
CA HIS A 103 -11.02 2.39 -10.10
C HIS A 103 -10.91 3.89 -10.39
N GLN A 104 -9.71 4.44 -10.58
CA GLN A 104 -9.55 5.86 -10.96
C GLN A 104 -10.01 6.13 -12.39
N ARG A 105 -9.68 5.26 -13.36
CA ARG A 105 -10.04 5.45 -14.77
C ARG A 105 -11.56 5.36 -15.00
N GLY A 106 -12.27 4.54 -14.23
CA GLY A 106 -13.73 4.44 -14.30
C GLY A 106 -14.46 5.74 -13.95
N ASP A 107 -13.96 6.49 -12.96
CA ASP A 107 -14.59 7.75 -12.52
C ASP A 107 -14.33 8.92 -13.49
N GLY A 108 -13.21 8.89 -14.23
CA GLY A 108 -12.86 9.92 -15.21
C GLY A 108 -13.83 9.97 -16.39
N LEU A 109 -14.33 8.81 -16.85
CA LEU A 109 -15.30 8.74 -17.94
C LEU A 109 -16.69 9.24 -17.53
N SER A 110 -17.08 9.07 -16.27
CA SER A 110 -18.35 9.58 -15.73
C SER A 110 -18.35 11.12 -15.60
N SER A 111 -17.22 11.70 -15.17
CA SER A 111 -17.11 13.16 -14.99
C SER A 111 -17.09 13.94 -16.32
N VAL A 112 -16.41 13.43 -17.36
CA VAL A 112 -16.36 14.09 -18.67
C VAL A 112 -17.72 14.06 -19.37
N ALA A 113 -18.49 12.97 -19.20
CA ALA A 113 -19.85 12.88 -19.74
C ALA A 113 -20.82 13.89 -19.09
N GLN A 114 -20.63 14.24 -17.81
CA GLN A 114 -21.47 15.22 -17.12
C GLN A 114 -21.13 16.68 -17.47
N VAL A 115 -19.87 17.00 -17.82
CA VAL A 115 -19.48 18.35 -18.22
C VAL A 115 -20.03 18.69 -19.61
N LEU A 116 -20.04 17.73 -20.54
CA LEU A 116 -20.56 17.95 -21.90
C LEU A 116 -22.10 18.05 -21.97
N SER A 117 -22.82 17.73 -20.90
CA SER A 117 -24.29 17.86 -20.85
C SER A 117 -24.77 19.19 -20.25
N ARG A 118 -23.87 20.05 -19.76
CA ARG A 118 -24.22 21.34 -19.11
C ARG A 118 -23.89 22.58 -19.93
N THR A 119 -23.37 22.43 -21.15
CA THR A 119 -23.05 23.56 -22.06
C THR A 119 -24.02 23.66 -23.25
N ALA A 120 -25.15 22.96 -23.19
CA ALA A 120 -26.22 23.06 -24.17
C ALA A 120 -27.57 23.18 -23.47
N ALA A 121 -27.86 24.35 -22.91
CA ALA A 121 -29.20 24.85 -22.61
C ALA A 121 -29.16 26.37 -22.52
#